data_AF-A0A351YXT2-F1
#
_entry.id   AF-A0A351YXT2-F1
#
_cell.length_a   1.000
_cell.length_b   1.000
_cell.length_c   1.000
_cell.angle_alpha   90.00
_cell.angle_beta   90.00
_cell.angle_gamma   90.00
#
_symmetry.space_group_name_H-M   'P 1'
#
loop_
_entity.id
_entity.type
_entity.pdbx_description
1 polymer ?
#
loop_
_entity_poly.entity_id
_entity_poly.type
_entity_poly.pdbx_seq_one_letter_code
_entity_poly.pdbx_strand_id
1 'polypeptide(L)'
;MFFYFCMIVVAFTLICAAVFTVYKLCSRLVSGHGSVSFDPVLFVRGIFIFAPIVLIASGSFMLFYLMRHSSSSWLPLIVYIILYGTSWFILIPMDLTMEKKYSEKHTLLEEYNSKRNIVLSSGYFRDLYQHKDGNQQGEKSVWYYSSVEKNNVATGLAIDFGTASGKGVGSLYTFSDASLDLSQNEFSDPLIEKNVKMNSVVAYTVNFLRLTSIILRKAFFAGTLAWYAYLTMALALLSVAGVRHISKWRLVNLVAISFFSIAIIVINNLIYTDSIMNPVTNFMNNLLSGVPIKTANPFAVLFNLLTFLVLTIAGIIRDIHHRIEVAEEEIIEDL
;
A
#
# COMPACT_ATOMS: atom_id res chain seq x y z
N MET A 1 22.07 13.04 -12.11
CA MET A 1 21.42 11.86 -11.50
C MET A 1 20.82 12.18 -10.13
N PHE A 2 21.60 12.63 -9.13
CA PHE A 2 21.08 13.01 -7.81
C PHE A 2 19.90 14.01 -7.88
N PHE A 3 20.07 15.13 -8.60
CA PHE A 3 19.01 16.12 -8.77
C PHE A 3 17.73 15.52 -9.38
N TYR A 4 17.88 14.63 -10.35
CA TYR A 4 16.76 13.94 -10.99
C TYR A 4 16.04 12.99 -10.02
N PHE A 5 16.79 12.26 -9.19
CA PHE A 5 16.25 11.44 -8.11
C PHE A 5 15.44 12.29 -7.12
N CYS A 6 16.01 13.41 -6.64
CA CYS A 6 15.30 14.32 -5.75
C CYS A 6 14.03 14.89 -6.38
N MET A 7 14.09 15.30 -7.66
CA MET A 7 12.93 15.79 -8.40
C MET A 7 11.83 14.72 -8.47
N ILE A 8 12.15 13.48 -8.84
CA ILE A 8 11.17 12.39 -8.89
C ILE A 8 10.53 12.20 -7.52
N VAL A 9 11.35 12.02 -6.47
CA VAL A 9 10.84 11.71 -5.14
C VAL A 9 9.96 12.84 -4.62
N VAL A 10 10.42 14.08 -4.69
CA VAL A 10 9.65 15.24 -4.19
C VAL A 10 8.40 15.47 -5.03
N ALA A 11 8.51 15.55 -6.35
CA ALA A 11 7.38 15.88 -7.22
C ALA A 11 6.30 14.80 -7.18
N PHE A 12 6.67 13.51 -7.33
CA PHE A 12 5.68 12.43 -7.31
C PHE A 12 5.04 12.27 -5.93
N THR A 13 5.80 12.43 -4.83
CA THR A 13 5.21 12.35 -3.48
C THR A 13 4.21 13.48 -3.25
N LEU A 14 4.55 14.72 -3.65
CA LEU A 14 3.64 15.86 -3.51
C LEU A 14 2.37 15.71 -4.36
N ILE A 15 2.51 15.24 -5.60
CA ILE A 15 1.36 14.97 -6.49
C ILE A 15 0.48 13.87 -5.89
N CYS A 16 1.05 12.74 -5.47
CA CYS A 16 0.30 11.65 -4.85
C CYS A 16 -0.39 12.09 -3.55
N ALA A 17 0.29 12.88 -2.71
CA ALA A 17 -0.29 13.43 -1.49
C ALA A 17 -1.46 14.39 -1.79
N ALA A 18 -1.33 15.25 -2.82
CA ALA A 18 -2.41 16.13 -3.24
C ALA A 18 -3.62 15.34 -3.75
N VAL A 19 -3.39 14.33 -4.60
CA VAL A 19 -4.45 13.43 -5.09
C VAL A 19 -5.12 12.70 -3.93
N PHE A 20 -4.34 12.22 -2.95
CA PHE A 20 -4.87 11.58 -1.74
C PHE A 20 -5.76 12.52 -0.92
N THR A 21 -5.32 13.76 -0.71
CA THR A 21 -6.11 14.76 0.02
C THR A 21 -7.41 15.06 -0.71
N VAL A 22 -7.36 15.29 -2.03
CA VAL A 22 -8.57 15.53 -2.83
C VAL A 22 -9.52 14.32 -2.74
N TYR A 23 -8.98 13.11 -2.90
CA TYR A 23 -9.78 11.88 -2.78
C TYR A 23 -10.44 11.76 -1.40
N LYS A 24 -9.69 11.95 -0.31
CA LYS A 24 -10.24 11.86 1.05
C LYS A 24 -11.19 13.00 1.37
N LEU A 25 -11.00 14.20 0.83
CA LEU A 25 -11.95 15.31 0.95
C LEU A 25 -13.24 15.01 0.18
N CYS A 26 -13.16 14.46 -1.03
CA CYS A 26 -14.33 13.99 -1.77
C CYS A 26 -15.06 12.88 -1.02
N SER A 27 -14.34 11.91 -0.43
CA SER A 27 -14.93 10.87 0.40
C SER A 27 -15.61 11.43 1.64
N ARG A 28 -15.00 12.42 2.33
CA ARG A 28 -15.60 13.12 3.48
C ARG A 28 -16.85 13.91 3.09
N LEU A 29 -16.83 14.57 1.93
CA LEU A 29 -17.98 15.32 1.40
C LEU A 29 -19.15 14.38 1.08
N VAL A 30 -18.86 13.28 0.39
CA VAL A 30 -19.87 12.26 0.09
C VAL A 30 -20.38 11.62 1.38
N SER A 31 -19.51 11.44 2.37
CA SER A 31 -19.90 11.01 3.70
C SER A 31 -20.45 12.14 4.58
N GLY A 32 -21.03 13.20 4.03
CA GLY A 32 -21.81 14.20 4.78
C GLY A 32 -21.03 15.04 5.81
N HIS A 33 -19.69 14.98 5.81
CA HIS A 33 -18.88 15.86 6.65
C HIS A 33 -18.80 17.25 6.01
N GLY A 34 -18.61 18.28 6.84
CA GLY A 34 -18.44 19.66 6.38
C GLY A 34 -17.30 19.78 5.36
N SER A 35 -17.52 20.58 4.32
CA SER A 35 -16.51 20.80 3.27
C SER A 35 -15.41 21.74 3.75
N VAL A 36 -14.17 21.26 3.75
CA VAL A 36 -12.97 22.11 3.88
C VAL A 36 -12.22 22.03 2.56
N SER A 37 -11.81 23.18 2.01
CA SER A 37 -11.13 23.22 0.71
C SER A 37 -9.76 22.54 0.73
N PHE A 38 -9.08 22.53 1.88
CA PHE A 38 -7.81 21.86 2.07
C PHE A 38 -7.60 21.47 3.54
N ASP A 39 -7.22 20.21 3.78
CA ASP A 39 -6.85 19.72 5.11
C ASP A 39 -5.35 19.39 5.13
N PRO A 40 -4.53 20.20 5.85
CA PRO A 40 -3.09 19.97 5.92
C PRO A 40 -2.73 18.66 6.66
N VAL A 41 -3.57 18.18 7.56
CA VAL A 41 -3.36 16.92 8.29
C VAL A 41 -3.49 15.74 7.33
N LEU A 42 -4.53 15.74 6.49
CA LEU A 42 -4.70 14.74 5.43
C LEU A 42 -3.57 14.79 4.42
N PHE A 43 -3.07 15.98 4.08
CA PHE A 43 -1.97 16.14 3.14
C PHE A 43 -0.66 15.55 3.67
N VAL A 44 -0.29 15.88 4.92
CA VAL A 44 0.91 15.30 5.56
C VAL A 44 0.78 13.79 5.71
N ARG A 45 -0.41 13.29 6.06
CA ARG A 45 -0.69 11.85 6.07
C ARG A 45 -0.52 11.22 4.68
N GLY A 46 -0.95 11.92 3.62
CA GLY A 46 -0.72 11.51 2.24
C GLY A 46 0.77 11.37 1.91
N ILE A 47 1.61 12.31 2.37
CA ILE A 47 3.07 12.23 2.19
C ILE A 47 3.61 10.93 2.80
N PHE A 48 3.32 10.64 4.07
CA PHE A 48 3.81 9.42 4.74
C PHE A 48 3.30 8.12 4.12
N ILE A 49 2.09 8.13 3.54
CA ILE A 49 1.55 6.92 2.88
C ILE A 49 2.27 6.65 1.55
N PHE A 50 2.51 7.69 0.75
CA PHE A 50 3.00 7.53 -0.62
C PHE A 50 4.51 7.66 -0.77
N ALA A 51 5.20 8.39 0.11
CA ALA A 51 6.66 8.53 0.10
C ALA A 51 7.41 7.19 -0.03
N PRO A 52 7.12 6.13 0.76
CA PRO A 52 7.86 4.88 0.66
C PRO A 52 7.59 4.17 -0.68
N ILE A 53 6.38 4.26 -1.20
CA ILE A 53 6.01 3.68 -2.51
C ILE A 53 6.77 4.40 -3.63
N VAL A 54 6.81 5.74 -3.58
CA VAL A 54 7.55 6.56 -4.55
C VAL A 54 9.05 6.26 -4.47
N LEU A 55 9.60 6.09 -3.27
CA LEU A 55 11.01 5.69 -3.07
C LEU A 55 11.30 4.32 -3.69
N ILE A 56 10.41 3.33 -3.53
CA ILE A 56 10.53 2.02 -4.19
C ILE A 56 10.49 2.18 -5.73
N ALA A 57 9.54 2.96 -6.26
CA ALA A 57 9.39 3.17 -7.70
C ALA A 57 10.54 4.00 -8.30
N SER A 58 11.17 4.88 -7.53
CA SER A 58 12.23 5.79 -7.97
C SER A 58 13.42 5.06 -8.59
N GLY A 59 13.71 3.83 -8.14
CA GLY A 59 14.76 2.99 -8.70
C GLY A 59 14.54 2.70 -10.19
N SER A 60 13.31 2.39 -10.60
CA SER A 60 13.00 2.13 -12.01
C SER A 60 13.13 3.40 -12.86
N PHE A 61 12.67 4.55 -12.36
CA PHE A 61 12.80 5.83 -13.06
C PHE A 61 14.26 6.28 -13.20
N MET A 62 15.11 6.01 -12.21
CA MET A 62 16.54 6.26 -12.32
C MET A 62 17.20 5.39 -13.41
N LEU A 63 16.78 4.15 -13.59
CA LEU A 63 17.26 3.30 -14.69
C LEU A 63 16.82 3.85 -16.06
N PHE A 64 15.63 4.43 -16.17
CA PHE A 64 15.20 5.10 -17.41
C PHE A 64 16.09 6.29 -17.75
N TYR A 65 16.47 7.07 -16.74
CA TYR A 65 17.45 8.15 -16.91
C TYR A 65 18.81 7.61 -17.38
N LEU A 66 19.27 6.51 -16.79
CA LEU A 66 20.55 5.89 -17.11
C LEU A 66 20.61 5.37 -18.55
N MET A 67 19.51 4.79 -19.05
CA MET A 67 19.41 4.34 -20.45
C MET A 67 19.40 5.51 -21.44
N ARG A 68 18.80 6.64 -21.07
CA ARG A 68 18.78 7.84 -21.93
C ARG A 68 20.16 8.49 -22.00
N HIS A 69 20.84 8.58 -20.86
CA HIS A 69 22.17 9.16 -20.74
C HIS A 69 23.21 8.05 -20.57
N SER A 70 23.31 7.20 -21.59
CA SER A 70 24.36 6.20 -21.71
C SER A 70 25.71 6.92 -21.74
N SER A 71 26.39 6.92 -20.59
CA SER A 71 27.80 7.23 -20.49
C SER A 71 28.53 5.90 -20.40
N SER A 72 29.66 5.77 -21.09
CA SER A 72 30.52 4.57 -21.05
C SER A 72 31.12 4.29 -19.65
N SER A 73 31.01 5.27 -18.74
CA SER A 73 31.50 5.17 -17.37
C SER A 73 30.61 4.31 -16.49
N TRP A 74 31.23 3.57 -15.57
CA TRP A 74 30.55 2.81 -14.51
C TRP A 74 30.00 3.72 -13.40
N LEU A 75 30.45 4.98 -13.35
CA LEU A 75 30.14 5.92 -12.29
C LEU A 75 28.62 6.18 -12.11
N PRO A 76 27.80 6.37 -13.16
CA PRO A 76 26.35 6.50 -13.02
C PRO A 76 25.68 5.27 -12.39
N LEU A 77 26.19 4.06 -12.64
CA LEU A 77 25.68 2.83 -12.02
C LEU A 77 26.00 2.79 -10.52
N ILE A 78 27.21 3.21 -10.12
CA ILE A 78 27.59 3.31 -8.71
C ILE A 78 26.71 4.33 -8.00
N VAL A 79 26.49 5.50 -8.60
CA VAL A 79 25.60 6.54 -8.05
C VAL A 79 24.16 6.01 -7.91
N TYR A 80 23.67 5.25 -8.89
CA TYR A 80 22.37 4.57 -8.80
C TYR A 80 22.27 3.66 -7.58
N ILE A 81 23.26 2.75 -7.41
CA ILE A 81 23.29 1.78 -6.30
C ILE A 81 23.30 2.51 -4.96
N ILE A 82 24.12 3.56 -4.83
CA ILE A 82 24.20 4.36 -3.60
C ILE A 82 22.85 5.02 -3.31
N LEU A 83 22.26 5.75 -4.27
CA LEU A 83 21.01 6.49 -4.03
C LEU A 83 19.83 5.57 -3.75
N TYR A 84 19.71 4.47 -4.50
CA TYR A 84 18.63 3.51 -4.28
C TYR A 84 18.85 2.73 -2.99
N GLY A 85 20.09 2.36 -2.65
CA GLY A 85 20.45 1.80 -1.35
C GLY A 85 20.09 2.75 -0.20
N THR A 86 20.48 4.02 -0.27
CA THR A 86 20.11 5.05 0.73
C THR A 86 18.59 5.17 0.89
N SER A 87 17.84 5.03 -0.20
CA SER A 87 16.37 5.06 -0.14
C SER A 87 15.81 3.95 0.75
N TRP A 88 16.32 2.72 0.59
CA TRP A 88 15.88 1.56 1.36
C TRP A 88 16.42 1.51 2.79
N PHE A 89 17.70 1.83 3.00
CA PHE A 89 18.32 1.72 4.31
C PHE A 89 18.06 2.92 5.24
N ILE A 90 17.80 4.10 4.68
CA ILE A 90 17.70 5.35 5.45
C ILE A 90 16.33 6.01 5.25
N LEU A 91 15.97 6.37 4.01
CA LEU A 91 14.79 7.23 3.77
C LEU A 91 13.47 6.54 4.12
N ILE A 92 13.27 5.28 3.69
CA ILE A 92 12.04 4.53 4.00
C ILE A 92 11.89 4.31 5.52
N PRO A 93 12.90 3.79 6.26
CA PRO A 93 12.84 3.68 7.72
C PRO A 93 12.57 5.01 8.43
N MET A 94 13.20 6.09 7.96
CA MET A 94 13.01 7.43 8.51
C MET A 94 11.57 7.91 8.34
N ASP A 95 11.00 7.73 7.16
CA ASP A 95 9.60 8.06 6.86
C ASP A 95 8.64 7.27 7.76
N LEU A 96 8.79 5.95 7.87
CA LEU A 96 7.96 5.09 8.74
C LEU A 96 8.06 5.48 10.23
N THR A 97 9.25 5.87 10.68
CA THR A 97 9.47 6.32 12.06
C THR A 97 8.82 7.68 12.32
N MET A 98 8.93 8.60 11.36
CA MET A 98 8.27 9.90 11.44
C MET A 98 6.76 9.77 11.39
N GLU A 99 6.25 8.89 10.54
CA GLU A 99 4.83 8.60 10.44
C GLU A 99 4.28 8.04 11.76
N LYS A 100 4.98 7.09 12.40
CA LYS A 100 4.56 6.56 13.70
C LYS A 100 4.43 7.67 14.74
N LYS A 101 5.46 8.52 14.86
CA LYS A 101 5.45 9.68 15.78
C LYS A 101 4.34 10.67 15.45
N TYR A 102 4.10 10.93 14.17
CA TYR A 102 3.05 11.82 13.70
C TYR A 102 1.66 11.25 14.03
N SER A 103 1.47 9.96 13.74
CA SER A 103 0.22 9.24 13.98
C SER A 103 -0.10 9.22 15.47
N GLU A 104 0.83 8.84 16.34
CA GLU A 104 0.64 8.85 17.81
C GLU A 104 0.22 10.23 18.35
N LYS A 105 0.74 11.32 17.76
CA LYS A 105 0.38 12.69 18.16
C LYS A 105 -1.02 13.10 17.66
N HIS A 106 -1.45 12.60 16.50
CA HIS A 106 -2.68 13.03 15.84
C HIS A 106 -3.88 12.08 16.02
N THR A 107 -3.68 10.78 16.28
CA THR A 107 -4.78 9.85 16.59
C THR A 107 -5.47 10.19 17.90
N LEU A 108 -4.74 10.69 18.89
CA LEU A 108 -5.34 11.21 20.14
C LEU A 108 -6.28 12.40 19.90
N LEU A 109 -6.03 13.17 18.84
CA LEU A 109 -6.82 14.34 18.45
C LEU A 109 -7.98 13.97 17.51
N GLU A 110 -7.77 13.03 16.58
CA GLU A 110 -8.82 12.55 15.67
C GLU A 110 -9.83 11.62 16.36
N GLU A 111 -9.43 10.77 17.30
CA GLU A 111 -10.36 9.93 18.08
C GLU A 111 -11.29 10.80 18.95
N TYR A 112 -10.76 11.90 19.49
CA TYR A 112 -11.55 12.89 20.23
C TYR A 112 -12.56 13.65 19.34
N ASN A 113 -12.16 14.00 18.10
CA ASN A 113 -13.00 14.77 17.18
C ASN A 113 -13.99 13.93 16.37
N SER A 114 -13.66 12.67 16.06
CA SER A 114 -14.52 11.74 15.30
C SER A 114 -15.72 11.26 16.13
N LYS A 115 -15.53 11.01 17.43
CA LYS A 115 -16.64 10.70 18.37
C LYS A 115 -17.67 11.84 18.50
N ARG A 116 -17.31 13.08 18.12
CA ARG A 116 -18.19 14.26 18.23
C ARG A 116 -18.95 14.63 16.94
N ASN A 117 -18.53 14.13 15.77
CA ASN A 117 -18.96 14.68 14.48
C ASN A 117 -19.69 13.68 13.56
N ILE A 118 -19.77 12.41 13.93
CA ILE A 118 -20.64 11.47 13.21
C ILE A 118 -22.06 11.78 13.66
N VAL A 119 -22.90 12.30 12.77
CA VAL A 119 -24.34 12.49 12.99
C VAL A 119 -25.03 11.64 11.94
N LEU A 120 -25.77 10.62 12.39
CA LEU A 120 -26.51 9.74 11.48
C LEU A 120 -27.67 10.52 10.85
N SER A 121 -27.93 10.31 9.55
CA SER A 121 -29.08 10.93 8.90
C SER A 121 -30.40 10.39 9.46
N SER A 122 -31.31 11.30 9.80
CA SER A 122 -32.69 10.96 10.16
C SER A 122 -33.54 10.72 8.90
N GLY A 123 -34.65 10.00 9.05
CA GLY A 123 -35.62 9.74 7.98
C GLY A 123 -35.35 8.50 7.13
N TYR A 124 -34.39 7.65 7.49
CA TYR A 124 -34.05 6.44 6.73
C TYR A 124 -34.13 5.15 7.57
N PHE A 125 -34.56 4.08 6.91
CA PHE A 125 -34.53 2.72 7.46
C PHE A 125 -33.14 2.11 7.34
N ARG A 126 -32.69 1.38 8.37
CA ARG A 126 -31.38 0.74 8.44
C ARG A 126 -31.49 -0.69 8.94
N ASP A 127 -30.85 -1.62 8.24
CA ASP A 127 -30.66 -2.99 8.73
C ASP A 127 -29.58 -2.96 9.82
N LEU A 128 -29.93 -3.35 11.04
CA LEU A 128 -28.99 -3.54 12.14
C LEU A 128 -28.99 -5.02 12.54
N TYR A 129 -27.79 -5.58 12.57
CA TYR A 129 -27.53 -6.86 13.23
C TYR A 129 -27.15 -6.54 14.66
N GLN A 130 -28.10 -6.68 15.58
CA GLN A 130 -27.79 -6.49 16.99
C GLN A 130 -27.13 -7.77 17.52
N HIS A 131 -25.84 -7.69 17.86
CA HIS A 131 -25.19 -8.71 18.66
C HIS A 131 -25.70 -8.56 20.10
N LYS A 132 -26.71 -9.36 20.49
CA LYS A 132 -26.94 -9.63 21.91
C LYS A 132 -25.90 -10.63 22.37
N ASP A 133 -25.06 -10.22 23.30
CA ASP A 133 -24.21 -11.05 24.17
C ASP A 133 -23.63 -12.32 23.52
N GLY A 134 -22.48 -12.18 22.85
CA GLY A 134 -21.53 -13.28 22.62
C GLY A 134 -21.95 -14.42 21.67
N ASN A 135 -23.20 -14.48 21.22
CA ASN A 135 -23.66 -15.50 20.28
C ASN A 135 -23.79 -14.94 18.85
N GLN A 136 -23.18 -15.63 17.89
CA GLN A 136 -23.04 -15.23 16.49
C GLN A 136 -24.30 -15.42 15.63
N GLN A 137 -25.49 -15.26 16.20
CA GLN A 137 -26.75 -15.26 15.46
C GLN A 137 -27.48 -13.95 15.76
N GLY A 138 -27.11 -12.89 15.03
CA GLY A 138 -27.77 -11.60 15.15
C GLY A 138 -29.21 -11.68 14.64
N GLU A 139 -30.17 -11.28 15.47
CA GLU A 139 -31.55 -11.04 15.05
C GLU A 139 -31.56 -9.88 14.04
N LYS A 140 -32.20 -10.08 12.88
CA LYS A 140 -32.27 -9.08 11.84
C LYS A 140 -33.33 -8.06 12.24
N SER A 141 -32.94 -6.84 12.58
CA SER A 141 -33.87 -5.76 12.93
C SER A 141 -33.70 -4.60 11.95
N VAL A 142 -34.81 -3.94 11.59
CA VAL A 142 -34.81 -2.73 10.76
C VAL A 142 -35.18 -1.54 11.61
N TRP A 143 -34.28 -0.56 11.71
CA TRP A 143 -34.42 0.64 12.53
C TRP A 143 -34.68 1.85 11.65
N TYR A 144 -35.71 2.62 11.98
CA TYR A 144 -36.03 3.91 11.39
C TYR A 144 -35.74 5.02 12.40
N TYR A 145 -34.81 5.92 12.08
CA TYR A 145 -34.46 7.04 12.96
C TYR A 145 -35.28 8.27 12.60
N SER A 146 -36.24 8.66 13.43
CA SER A 146 -37.07 9.85 13.19
C SER A 146 -36.33 11.15 13.51
N SER A 147 -35.48 11.15 14.54
CA SER A 147 -34.60 12.27 14.89
C SER A 147 -33.29 11.74 15.48
N VAL A 148 -32.19 12.39 15.13
CA VAL A 148 -30.86 12.09 15.66
C VAL A 148 -30.28 13.39 16.23
N GLU A 149 -30.06 13.41 17.54
CA GLU A 149 -29.48 14.57 18.21
C GLU A 149 -27.95 14.59 18.06
N LYS A 150 -27.33 15.76 18.28
CA LYS A 150 -25.87 15.97 18.14
C LYS A 150 -24.99 15.06 19.01
N ASN A 151 -25.58 14.40 20.02
CA ASN A 151 -24.88 13.47 20.90
C ASN A 151 -25.03 11.99 20.47
N ASN A 152 -25.45 11.70 19.23
CA ASN A 152 -25.74 10.34 18.74
C ASN A 152 -26.80 9.60 19.56
N VAL A 153 -27.70 10.39 20.13
CA VAL A 153 -28.92 9.92 20.76
C VAL A 153 -29.99 9.95 19.69
N ALA A 154 -30.56 8.80 19.37
CA ALA A 154 -31.57 8.70 18.34
C ALA A 154 -32.92 8.27 18.90
N THR A 155 -33.96 8.86 18.33
CA THR A 155 -35.36 8.49 18.55
C THR A 155 -35.91 7.93 17.26
N GLY A 156 -36.74 6.89 17.35
CA GLY A 156 -37.21 6.22 16.17
C GLY A 156 -38.09 5.01 16.43
N LEU A 157 -38.22 4.20 15.40
CA LEU A 157 -39.09 3.04 15.35
C LEU A 157 -38.30 1.85 14.82
N ALA A 158 -38.33 0.72 15.51
CA ALA A 158 -37.63 -0.49 15.13
C ALA A 158 -38.64 -1.60 14.85
N ILE A 159 -38.33 -2.38 13.81
CA ILE A 159 -39.03 -3.59 13.41
C ILE A 159 -38.09 -4.75 13.71
N ASP A 160 -38.41 -5.51 14.75
CA ASP A 160 -37.68 -6.74 15.05
C ASP A 160 -38.29 -7.89 14.27
N PHE A 161 -37.54 -8.41 13.30
CA PHE A 161 -37.88 -9.66 12.64
C PHE A 161 -37.32 -10.77 13.52
N GLY A 162 -38.07 -11.11 14.57
CA GLY A 162 -37.69 -12.17 15.51
C GLY A 162 -37.26 -13.45 14.79
N THR A 163 -36.42 -14.25 15.47
CA THR A 163 -35.78 -15.48 14.98
C THR A 163 -36.27 -16.04 13.64
N ALA A 164 -35.33 -16.26 12.72
CA ALA A 164 -35.47 -16.66 11.31
C ALA A 164 -36.31 -17.94 10.99
N SER A 165 -37.11 -18.43 11.93
CA SER A 165 -38.05 -19.55 11.81
C SER A 165 -39.50 -19.10 11.57
N GLY A 166 -39.74 -18.04 10.79
CA GLY A 166 -40.99 -17.82 10.04
C GLY A 166 -42.32 -17.83 10.80
N LYS A 167 -42.34 -17.75 12.13
CA LYS A 167 -43.57 -17.82 12.95
C LYS A 167 -43.62 -16.82 14.12
N GLY A 168 -42.74 -15.83 14.16
CA GLY A 168 -42.83 -14.72 15.10
C GLY A 168 -43.53 -13.53 14.47
N VAL A 169 -44.56 -12.98 15.13
CA VAL A 169 -45.11 -11.66 14.81
C VAL A 169 -43.98 -10.66 15.03
N GLY A 170 -43.44 -10.07 13.96
CA GLY A 170 -42.39 -9.06 14.08
C GLY A 170 -42.90 -7.94 14.99
N SER A 171 -42.12 -7.61 16.02
CA SER A 171 -42.54 -6.60 17.00
C SER A 171 -42.13 -5.22 16.53
N LEU A 172 -43.10 -4.30 16.54
CA LEU A 172 -42.89 -2.89 16.25
C LEU A 172 -42.75 -2.17 17.59
N TYR A 173 -41.60 -1.55 17.85
CA TYR A 173 -41.44 -0.74 19.04
C TYR A 173 -40.81 0.61 18.70
N THR A 174 -41.25 1.64 19.42
CA THR A 174 -40.64 2.96 19.40
C THR A 174 -39.52 2.99 20.43
N PHE A 175 -38.37 3.54 20.06
CA PHE A 175 -37.28 3.80 20.99
C PHE A 175 -37.06 5.31 21.10
N SER A 176 -36.80 5.74 22.33
CA SER A 176 -36.30 7.06 22.66
C SER A 176 -34.98 6.88 23.38
N ASP A 177 -34.03 7.78 23.13
CA ASP A 177 -32.73 7.81 23.79
C ASP A 177 -31.82 6.60 23.57
N ALA A 178 -31.88 5.97 22.39
CA ALA A 178 -30.93 4.91 22.05
C ALA A 178 -29.56 5.52 21.74
N SER A 179 -28.56 5.20 22.58
CA SER A 179 -27.15 5.52 22.31
C SER A 179 -26.62 4.58 21.24
N LEU A 180 -26.25 5.12 20.09
CA LEU A 180 -25.75 4.31 18.99
C LEU A 180 -24.26 4.06 19.17
N ASP A 181 -23.88 2.79 19.29
CA ASP A 181 -22.48 2.38 19.28
C ASP A 181 -21.97 2.49 17.84
N LEU A 182 -21.39 3.64 17.53
CA LEU A 182 -20.83 3.93 16.22
C LEU A 182 -19.55 3.12 16.05
N SER A 183 -19.69 1.91 15.51
CA SER A 183 -18.55 1.20 14.95
C SER A 183 -17.86 2.11 13.93
N GLN A 184 -16.54 2.27 14.08
CA GLN A 184 -15.65 3.18 13.37
C GLN A 184 -15.64 3.02 11.84
N ASN A 185 -16.72 3.38 11.14
CA ASN A 185 -16.74 3.39 9.67
C ASN A 185 -16.37 4.79 9.14
N GLU A 186 -15.62 4.82 8.03
CA GLU A 186 -15.15 6.06 7.36
C GLU A 186 -16.29 6.96 6.83
N PHE A 187 -17.55 6.50 6.91
CA PHE A 187 -18.73 7.21 6.45
C PHE A 187 -19.59 7.69 7.63
N SER A 188 -20.11 8.93 7.58
CA SER A 188 -21.10 9.39 8.58
C SER A 188 -22.42 8.61 8.50
N ASP A 189 -22.69 7.99 7.34
CA ASP A 189 -23.85 7.15 7.10
C ASP A 189 -23.51 5.86 6.34
N PRO A 190 -23.73 4.66 6.93
CA PRO A 190 -23.58 3.36 6.27
C PRO A 190 -24.45 3.16 5.02
N LEU A 191 -25.52 3.95 4.84
CA LEU A 191 -26.36 3.90 3.63
C LEU A 191 -25.62 4.46 2.40
N ILE A 192 -24.69 5.39 2.60
CA ILE A 192 -23.91 6.01 1.55
C ILE A 192 -22.79 5.06 1.10
N GLU A 193 -22.22 4.30 2.04
CA GLU A 193 -21.17 3.31 1.80
C GLU A 193 -21.55 2.30 0.70
N LYS A 194 -22.81 1.83 0.69
CA LYS A 194 -23.31 0.86 -0.30
C LYS A 194 -23.37 1.40 -1.74
N ASN A 195 -23.43 2.72 -1.89
CA ASN A 195 -23.66 3.39 -3.19
C ASN A 195 -22.38 3.97 -3.81
N VAL A 196 -21.31 4.15 -3.04
CA VAL A 196 -20.02 4.66 -3.55
C VAL A 196 -19.14 3.49 -3.98
N LYS A 197 -19.45 2.90 -5.14
CA LYS A 197 -18.62 1.82 -5.72
C LYS A 197 -17.46 2.41 -6.51
N MET A 198 -16.25 2.10 -6.08
CA MET A 198 -15.02 2.44 -6.80
C MET A 198 -14.95 1.64 -8.09
N ASN A 199 -14.58 2.27 -9.21
CA ASN A 199 -14.34 1.55 -10.47
C ASN A 199 -13.29 0.45 -10.24
N SER A 200 -13.54 -0.76 -10.76
CA SER A 200 -12.71 -1.95 -10.56
C SER A 200 -11.22 -1.70 -10.80
N VAL A 201 -10.86 -0.99 -11.89
CA VAL A 201 -9.44 -0.71 -12.21
C VAL A 201 -8.77 0.11 -11.10
N VAL A 202 -9.44 1.18 -10.64
CA VAL A 202 -8.92 2.04 -9.57
C VAL A 202 -8.86 1.26 -8.25
N ALA A 203 -9.87 0.42 -7.97
CA ALA A 203 -9.89 -0.43 -6.80
C ALA A 203 -8.70 -1.41 -6.78
N TYR A 204 -8.34 -2.02 -7.91
CA TYR A 204 -7.17 -2.88 -8.00
C TYR A 204 -5.87 -2.13 -7.73
N THR A 205 -5.67 -0.96 -8.36
CA THR A 205 -4.46 -0.15 -8.14
C THR A 205 -4.34 0.29 -6.69
N VAL A 206 -5.43 0.79 -6.09
CA VAL A 206 -5.44 1.23 -4.69
C VAL A 206 -5.20 0.06 -3.76
N ASN A 207 -5.81 -1.10 -4.00
CA ASN A 207 -5.57 -2.30 -3.20
C ASN A 207 -4.11 -2.76 -3.27
N PHE A 208 -3.50 -2.76 -4.46
CA PHE A 208 -2.10 -3.12 -4.63
C PHE A 208 -1.17 -2.19 -3.84
N LEU A 209 -1.37 -0.88 -3.95
CA LEU A 209 -0.58 0.11 -3.21
C LEU A 209 -0.78 -0.01 -1.69
N ARG A 210 -2.03 -0.23 -1.26
CA ARG A 210 -2.38 -0.45 0.14
C ARG A 210 -1.70 -1.69 0.70
N LEU A 211 -1.74 -2.81 -0.02
CA LEU A 211 -1.09 -4.06 0.40
C LEU A 211 0.41 -3.87 0.57
N THR A 212 1.06 -3.26 -0.42
CA THR A 212 2.50 -2.95 -0.38
C THR A 212 2.85 -2.12 0.87
N SER A 213 2.07 -1.07 1.15
CA SER A 213 2.27 -0.22 2.34
C SER A 213 2.09 -0.98 3.65
N ILE A 214 1.07 -1.84 3.74
CA ILE A 214 0.81 -2.65 4.94
C ILE A 214 1.96 -3.63 5.20
N ILE A 215 2.44 -4.34 4.17
CA ILE A 215 3.52 -5.31 4.30
C ILE A 215 4.81 -4.61 4.73
N LEU A 216 5.13 -3.49 4.10
CA LEU A 216 6.29 -2.67 4.44
C LEU A 216 6.29 -2.27 5.93
N ARG A 217 5.15 -1.75 6.42
CA ARG A 217 4.99 -1.35 7.83
C ARG A 217 5.11 -2.55 8.76
N LYS A 218 4.45 -3.67 8.43
CA LYS A 218 4.53 -4.90 9.22
C LYS A 218 5.96 -5.40 9.32
N ALA A 219 6.69 -5.42 8.21
CA ALA A 219 8.08 -5.87 8.20
C ALA A 219 9.00 -4.98 9.05
N PHE A 220 8.84 -3.65 8.96
CA PHE A 220 9.65 -2.71 9.75
C PHE A 220 9.34 -2.79 11.25
N PHE A 221 8.06 -2.81 11.63
CA PHE A 221 7.65 -2.83 13.05
C PHE A 221 7.73 -4.21 13.70
N ALA A 222 7.83 -5.30 12.93
CA ALA A 222 8.05 -6.66 13.46
C ALA A 222 9.47 -6.86 14.02
N GLY A 223 10.41 -5.95 13.73
CA GLY A 223 11.77 -5.96 14.26
C GLY A 223 12.85 -6.06 13.19
N THR A 224 14.11 -6.00 13.62
CA THR A 224 15.28 -5.89 12.73
C THR A 224 15.44 -7.07 11.79
N LEU A 225 15.22 -8.31 12.26
CA LEU A 225 15.32 -9.51 11.42
C LEU A 225 14.25 -9.55 10.33
N ALA A 226 13.01 -9.14 10.65
CA ALA A 226 11.92 -9.05 9.67
C ALA A 226 12.20 -7.96 8.63
N TRP A 227 12.77 -6.83 9.07
CA TRP A 227 13.20 -5.77 8.18
C TRP A 227 14.33 -6.21 7.24
N TYR A 228 15.35 -6.91 7.74
CA TYR A 228 16.43 -7.45 6.89
C TYR A 228 15.92 -8.50 5.91
N ALA A 229 14.98 -9.35 6.31
CA ALA A 229 14.34 -10.29 5.39
C ALA A 229 13.60 -9.55 4.27
N TYR A 230 12.88 -8.47 4.60
CA TYR A 230 12.19 -7.64 3.61
C TYR A 230 13.16 -6.84 2.72
N LEU A 231 14.30 -6.38 3.25
CA LEU A 231 15.35 -5.69 2.49
C LEU A 231 15.96 -6.54 1.37
N THR A 232 15.80 -7.86 1.39
CA THR A 232 16.20 -8.71 0.25
C THR A 232 15.45 -8.33 -1.03
N MET A 233 14.22 -7.82 -0.93
CA MET A 233 13.48 -7.27 -2.06
C MET A 233 14.19 -6.07 -2.69
N ALA A 234 14.86 -5.23 -1.88
CA ALA A 234 15.65 -4.11 -2.38
C ALA A 234 16.82 -4.59 -3.25
N LEU A 235 17.47 -5.69 -2.84
CA LEU A 235 18.52 -6.34 -3.64
C LEU A 235 17.95 -6.84 -4.96
N ALA A 236 16.85 -7.58 -4.92
CA ALA A 236 16.19 -8.04 -6.15
C ALA A 236 15.86 -6.86 -7.10
N LEU A 237 15.34 -5.75 -6.57
CA LEU A 237 15.06 -4.56 -7.38
C LEU A 237 16.32 -3.87 -7.91
N LEU A 238 17.43 -3.86 -7.15
CA LEU A 238 18.72 -3.36 -7.64
C LEU A 238 19.23 -4.17 -8.84
N SER A 239 19.01 -5.48 -8.85
CA SER A 239 19.47 -6.36 -9.95
C SER A 239 18.79 -6.09 -11.29
N VAL A 240 17.63 -5.41 -11.29
CA VAL A 240 16.94 -5.01 -12.52
C VAL A 240 17.82 -4.08 -13.37
N ALA A 241 18.82 -3.41 -12.77
CA ALA A 241 19.84 -2.67 -13.51
C ALA A 241 20.58 -3.52 -14.56
N GLY A 242 20.71 -4.83 -14.35
CA GLY A 242 21.33 -5.76 -15.29
C GLY A 242 20.56 -5.93 -16.60
N VAL A 243 19.27 -5.60 -16.61
CA VAL A 243 18.37 -5.73 -17.78
C VAL A 243 18.47 -4.51 -18.72
N ARG A 244 19.24 -3.47 -18.36
CA ARG A 244 19.32 -2.20 -19.10
C ARG A 244 19.78 -2.32 -20.56
N HIS A 245 20.49 -3.40 -20.91
CA HIS A 245 21.09 -3.64 -22.23
C HIS A 245 20.60 -4.93 -22.92
N ILE A 246 19.37 -5.40 -22.62
CA ILE A 246 18.81 -6.60 -23.27
C ILE A 246 18.68 -6.41 -24.79
N SER A 247 18.18 -5.26 -25.24
CA SER A 247 17.93 -4.96 -26.65
C SER A 247 18.61 -3.67 -27.08
N LYS A 248 18.92 -3.54 -28.38
CA LYS A 248 19.31 -2.26 -28.99
C LYS A 248 18.18 -1.24 -28.92
N TRP A 249 16.93 -1.69 -28.78
CA TRP A 249 15.74 -0.83 -28.71
C TRP A 249 15.49 -0.36 -27.28
N ARG A 250 15.68 0.94 -27.04
CA ARG A 250 15.49 1.56 -25.71
C ARG A 250 14.10 1.34 -25.13
N LEU A 251 13.06 1.32 -25.97
CA LEU A 251 11.69 1.09 -25.53
C LEU A 251 11.51 -0.34 -24.96
N VAL A 252 12.13 -1.34 -25.58
CA VAL A 252 12.06 -2.73 -25.12
C VAL A 252 12.74 -2.87 -23.77
N ASN A 253 13.88 -2.21 -23.56
CA ASN A 253 14.57 -2.22 -22.27
C ASN A 253 13.75 -1.51 -21.18
N LEU A 254 13.07 -0.40 -21.51
CA LEU A 254 12.17 0.28 -20.58
C LEU A 254 11.03 -0.63 -20.14
N VAL A 255 10.34 -1.26 -21.09
CA VAL A 255 9.26 -2.20 -20.80
C VAL A 255 9.76 -3.39 -19.98
N ALA A 256 10.93 -3.93 -20.29
CA ALA A 256 11.53 -5.02 -19.53
C ALA A 256 11.84 -4.61 -18.08
N ILE A 257 12.47 -3.45 -17.86
CA ILE A 257 12.74 -2.92 -16.52
C ILE A 257 11.44 -2.73 -15.74
N SER A 258 10.42 -2.12 -16.34
CA SER A 258 9.10 -1.97 -15.71
C SER A 258 8.49 -3.31 -15.35
N PHE A 259 8.53 -4.28 -16.27
CA PHE A 259 7.97 -5.61 -16.07
C PHE A 259 8.67 -6.36 -14.93
N PHE A 260 10.01 -6.42 -14.92
CA PHE A 260 10.75 -7.09 -13.85
C PHE A 260 10.56 -6.40 -12.49
N SER A 261 10.57 -5.06 -12.44
CA SER A 261 10.30 -4.32 -11.20
C SER A 261 8.91 -4.62 -10.65
N ILE A 262 7.87 -4.57 -11.49
CA ILE A 262 6.49 -4.87 -11.08
C ILE A 262 6.37 -6.33 -10.65
N ALA A 263 6.96 -7.27 -11.41
CA ALA A 263 6.91 -8.70 -11.08
C ALA A 263 7.56 -9.00 -9.72
N ILE A 264 8.72 -8.39 -9.43
CA ILE A 264 9.39 -8.55 -8.12
C ILE A 264 8.48 -8.03 -6.99
N ILE A 265 7.87 -6.85 -7.15
CA ILE A 265 6.98 -6.28 -6.14
C ILE A 265 5.73 -7.17 -5.96
N VAL A 266 5.09 -7.59 -7.05
CA VAL A 266 3.89 -8.44 -7.03
C VAL A 266 4.18 -9.77 -6.36
N ILE A 267 5.24 -10.47 -6.75
CA ILE A 267 5.59 -11.77 -6.18
C ILE A 267 5.91 -11.63 -4.68
N ASN A 268 6.67 -10.61 -4.29
CA ASN A 268 6.90 -10.35 -2.85
C ASN A 268 5.58 -10.11 -2.13
N ASN A 269 4.71 -9.25 -2.66
CA ASN A 269 3.41 -8.99 -2.03
C ASN A 269 2.56 -10.26 -1.87
N LEU A 270 2.58 -11.16 -2.87
CA LEU A 270 1.90 -12.45 -2.80
C LEU A 270 2.51 -13.36 -1.73
N ILE A 271 3.84 -13.44 -1.63
CA ILE A 271 4.51 -14.25 -0.61
C ILE A 271 4.15 -13.79 0.81
N TYR A 272 4.00 -12.49 1.03
CA TYR A 272 3.71 -11.92 2.35
C TYR A 272 2.20 -11.87 2.70
N THR A 273 1.29 -12.09 1.74
CA THR A 273 -0.15 -11.86 1.95
C THR A 273 -1.02 -13.06 1.56
N ASP A 274 -0.64 -13.80 0.52
CA ASP A 274 -1.56 -14.72 -0.15
C ASP A 274 -1.54 -16.11 0.49
N SER A 275 -2.75 -16.59 0.81
CA SER A 275 -3.01 -17.96 1.23
C SER A 275 -2.50 -19.01 0.25
N ILE A 276 -2.42 -18.68 -1.04
CA ILE A 276 -1.94 -19.61 -2.09
C ILE A 276 -0.45 -19.92 -1.93
N MET A 277 0.34 -18.97 -1.42
CA MET A 277 1.77 -19.17 -1.21
C MET A 277 2.08 -19.83 0.15
N ASN A 278 1.09 -19.95 1.05
CA ASN A 278 1.26 -20.56 2.37
C ASN A 278 1.81 -22.00 2.34
N PRO A 279 1.36 -22.90 1.44
CA PRO A 279 1.94 -24.24 1.36
C PRO A 279 3.44 -24.22 1.04
N VAL A 280 3.87 -23.32 0.15
CA VAL A 280 5.28 -23.19 -0.27
C VAL A 280 6.11 -22.57 0.84
N THR A 281 5.61 -21.52 1.50
CA THR A 281 6.29 -20.91 2.64
C THR A 281 6.40 -21.88 3.82
N ASN A 282 5.35 -22.66 4.10
CA ASN A 282 5.37 -23.70 5.13
C ASN A 282 6.34 -24.84 4.81
N PHE A 283 6.38 -25.30 3.57
CA PHE A 283 7.38 -26.29 3.12
C PHE A 283 8.81 -25.78 3.36
N MET A 284 9.09 -24.53 2.96
CA MET A 284 10.40 -23.92 3.16
C MET A 284 10.75 -23.71 4.64
N ASN A 285 9.77 -23.32 5.46
CA ASN A 285 9.95 -23.19 6.91
C ASN A 285 10.30 -24.54 7.55
N ASN A 286 9.67 -25.62 7.09
CA ASN A 286 9.96 -26.98 7.57
C ASN A 286 11.35 -27.45 7.11
N LEU A 287 11.72 -27.20 5.85
CA LEU A 287 13.03 -27.56 5.31
C LEU A 287 14.18 -26.83 6.02
N LEU A 288 13.95 -25.58 6.43
CA LEU A 288 14.94 -24.75 7.13
C LEU A 288 14.78 -24.78 8.66
N SER A 289 13.90 -25.63 9.21
CA SER A 289 13.67 -25.74 10.66
C SER A 289 14.91 -26.13 11.47
N GLY A 290 15.89 -26.78 10.83
CA GLY A 290 17.19 -27.13 11.43
C GLY A 290 18.24 -26.01 11.41
N VAL A 291 17.95 -24.86 10.79
CA VAL A 291 18.86 -23.72 10.72
C VAL A 291 18.57 -22.77 11.91
N PRO A 292 19.59 -22.35 12.69
CA PRO A 292 19.40 -21.52 13.87
C PRO A 292 18.84 -20.12 13.58
N ILE A 293 18.81 -19.70 12.31
CA ILE A 293 18.30 -18.40 11.88
C ILE A 293 16.81 -18.52 11.53
N LYS A 294 15.95 -18.27 12.51
CA LYS A 294 14.51 -18.10 12.28
C LYS A 294 14.25 -16.78 11.57
N THR A 295 14.34 -16.78 10.24
CA THR A 295 13.88 -15.63 9.44
C THR A 295 12.36 -15.61 9.41
N ALA A 296 11.75 -14.42 9.39
CA ALA A 296 10.29 -14.28 9.39
C ALA A 296 9.65 -14.87 8.12
N ASN A 297 10.37 -14.88 6.98
CA ASN A 297 9.94 -15.45 5.70
C ASN A 297 11.14 -15.92 4.87
N PRO A 298 11.65 -17.14 5.06
CA PRO A 298 12.84 -17.64 4.37
C PRO A 298 12.63 -17.81 2.86
N PHE A 299 11.40 -18.12 2.43
CA PHE A 299 11.10 -18.25 1.00
C PHE A 299 11.26 -16.92 0.26
N ALA A 300 10.78 -15.81 0.84
CA ALA A 300 10.96 -14.46 0.27
C ALA A 300 12.45 -14.12 0.11
N VAL A 301 13.24 -14.41 1.16
CA VAL A 301 14.70 -14.21 1.15
C VAL A 301 15.36 -15.02 0.03
N LEU A 302 15.06 -16.31 -0.06
CA LEU A 302 15.64 -17.20 -1.09
C LEU A 302 15.26 -16.73 -2.51
N PHE A 303 13.98 -16.45 -2.73
CA PHE A 303 13.48 -15.98 -4.02
C PHE A 303 14.18 -14.68 -4.47
N ASN A 304 14.29 -13.71 -3.55
CA ASN A 304 14.91 -12.43 -3.84
C ASN A 304 16.42 -12.55 -4.10
N LEU A 305 17.13 -13.39 -3.32
CA LEU A 305 18.56 -13.64 -3.53
C LEU A 305 18.84 -14.38 -4.85
N LEU A 306 18.01 -15.37 -5.20
CA LEU A 306 18.11 -16.05 -6.49
C LEU A 306 17.84 -15.09 -7.65
N THR A 307 16.79 -14.27 -7.55
CA THR A 307 16.47 -13.24 -8.55
C THR A 307 17.64 -12.27 -8.71
N PHE A 308 18.20 -11.79 -7.59
CA PHE A 308 19.37 -10.92 -7.59
C PHE A 308 20.55 -11.57 -8.32
N LEU A 309 20.87 -12.82 -7.98
CA LEU A 309 22.01 -13.54 -8.56
C LEU A 309 21.82 -13.77 -10.07
N VAL A 310 20.64 -14.23 -10.50
CA VAL A 310 20.37 -14.51 -11.91
C VAL A 310 20.43 -13.23 -12.75
N LEU A 311 19.76 -12.15 -12.31
CA LEU A 311 19.72 -10.90 -13.08
C LEU A 311 21.06 -10.16 -13.08
N THR A 312 21.83 -10.21 -11.99
CA THR A 312 23.18 -9.61 -11.95
C THR A 312 24.16 -10.35 -12.84
N ILE A 313 24.20 -11.69 -12.79
CA ILE A 313 25.09 -12.48 -13.66
C ILE A 313 24.72 -12.25 -15.13
N ALA A 314 23.43 -12.33 -15.47
CA ALA A 314 22.97 -12.06 -16.84
C ALA A 314 23.35 -10.64 -17.30
N GLY A 315 23.21 -9.64 -16.41
CA GLY A 315 23.59 -8.27 -16.69
C GLY A 315 25.09 -8.08 -16.91
N ILE A 316 25.94 -8.71 -16.09
CA ILE A 316 27.40 -8.65 -16.24
C ILE A 316 27.82 -9.27 -17.58
N ILE A 317 27.30 -10.46 -17.91
CA ILE A 317 27.61 -11.15 -19.18
C ILE A 317 27.21 -10.25 -20.37
N ARG A 318 26.02 -9.62 -20.30
CA ARG A 318 25.55 -8.76 -21.39
C ARG A 318 26.34 -7.44 -21.49
N ASP A 319 26.76 -6.85 -20.38
CA ASP A 319 27.59 -5.63 -20.40
C ASP A 319 28.96 -5.90 -21.01
N ILE A 320 29.57 -7.05 -20.70
CA ILE A 320 30.84 -7.49 -21.33
C ILE A 320 30.65 -7.66 -22.84
N HIS A 321 29.59 -8.37 -23.26
CA HIS A 321 29.35 -8.60 -24.68
C HIS A 321 29.06 -7.30 -25.44
N HIS A 322 28.29 -6.37 -24.85
CA HIS A 322 28.06 -5.05 -25.45
C HIS A 322 29.37 -4.26 -25.62
N ARG A 323 30.31 -4.35 -24.67
CA ARG A 323 31.60 -3.64 -24.80
C ARG A 323 32.45 -4.21 -25.92
N ILE A 324 32.37 -5.52 -26.17
CA ILE A 324 33.05 -6.17 -27.29
C ILE A 324 32.42 -5.71 -28.61
N GLU A 325 31.08 -5.72 -28.73
CA GLU A 325 30.37 -5.23 -29.93
C GLU A 325 30.79 -3.78 -30.27
N VAL A 326 30.88 -2.88 -29.27
CA VAL A 326 31.28 -1.48 -29.49
C VAL A 326 32.74 -1.33 -29.90
N ALA A 327 33.64 -2.11 -29.28
CA ALA A 327 35.06 -2.06 -29.63
C ALA A 327 35.33 -2.60 -31.04
N GLU A 328 34.57 -3.60 -31.49
CA GLU A 328 34.64 -4.12 -32.86
C GLU A 328 34.13 -3.08 -33.89
N GLU A 329 33.07 -2.34 -33.57
CA GLU A 329 32.56 -1.26 -34.44
C GLU A 329 33.58 -0.11 -34.58
N GLU A 330 34.25 0.31 -33.50
CA GLU A 330 35.31 1.34 -33.56
C GLU A 330 36.51 0.92 -34.42
N ILE A 331 36.92 -0.36 -34.36
CA ILE A 331 38.05 -0.88 -35.17
C ILE A 331 37.70 -0.89 -36.67
N ILE A 332 36.45 -1.17 -37.03
CA ILE A 332 35.99 -1.22 -38.42
C ILE A 332 35.87 0.20 -39.00
N GLU A 333 35.48 1.20 -38.21
CA GLU A 333 35.41 2.60 -38.67
C GLU A 333 36.80 3.23 -38.91
N ASP A 334 37.84 2.74 -38.24
CA ASP A 334 39.23 3.22 -38.40
C ASP A 334 40.00 2.55 -39.57
N LEU A 335 39.42 1.55 -40.24
CA LEU A 335 40.02 0.76 -41.34
C LEU A 335 39.55 1.21 -42.73
#